data_AF-A0A2J6PGJ0-F1
#
_entry.id   AF-A0A2J6PGJ0-F1
#
_cell.length_a   1.000
_cell.length_b   1.000
_cell.length_c   1.000
_cell.angle_alpha   90.00
_cell.angle_beta   90.00
_cell.angle_gamma   90.00
#
_symmetry.space_group_name_H-M   'P 1'
#
loop_
_entity.id
_entity.type
_entity.pdbx_description
1 polymer ?
#
loop_
_entity_poly.entity_id
_entity_poly.type
_entity_poly.pdbx_seq_one_letter_code
_entity_poly.pdbx_strand_id
1 'polypeptide(L)'
;MFNTQTILLLFFFVIAQSQCRLDNPESFWLWDDRACLIDTANSKIAGVGSGQGDFVSYNRSQKLIEFTSAPWTRKPSCSQTHSNQQYCTFTDSKLSNGRGISIVTTPDIAAQISDLAIFRESSQSSPRGSSISPPYTTQDIPGKGVGLVATRTLFTGDMIFAYPPASIHHNGIFQSMPMREKEFIVRDSINRLPLETRKLWWNLDWQGSRDDLAEDIINTNSFKVFLGKNKTLHSMMSPEMSRMNHDCRPNVRHRFLNSTFSHAAYASRTIFAGEELTISYIDPLMPFSQRHQVLRRGWGFNCTCSLCSQEPSLRTVSDQRIQLIHELKSSFADWTADTIGTPEMAELLVSLYEQERLYGWMGDAYEIAALVWNTVREEWKAKRYAALAVQFHSFTNRKGKRDNDMAGLLKNPKLHWSSYITGDG
;
A
#
# COMPACT_ATOMS: atom_id res chain seq x y z
N MET A 1 57.27 15.34 -27.09
CA MET A 1 56.60 16.59 -27.49
C MET A 1 55.11 16.40 -27.32
N PHE A 2 54.56 16.86 -26.20
CA PHE A 2 53.13 16.89 -25.97
C PHE A 2 52.56 18.14 -26.65
N ASN A 3 51.45 17.97 -27.36
CA ASN A 3 50.81 19.02 -28.14
C ASN A 3 50.30 20.14 -27.21
N THR A 4 50.38 21.39 -27.63
CA THR A 4 50.04 22.61 -26.84
C THR A 4 48.59 22.64 -26.33
N GLN A 5 47.69 21.84 -26.90
CA GLN A 5 46.32 21.65 -26.38
C GLN A 5 46.24 20.82 -25.09
N THR A 6 47.17 19.91 -24.83
CA THR A 6 47.15 19.05 -23.62
C THR A 6 47.61 19.81 -22.38
N ILE A 7 48.47 20.83 -22.55
CA ILE A 7 49.00 21.66 -21.44
C ILE A 7 47.95 22.71 -20.97
N LEU A 8 47.08 23.18 -21.87
CA LEU A 8 45.98 24.10 -21.52
C LEU A 8 44.83 23.40 -20.77
N LEU A 9 44.54 22.13 -21.10
CA LEU A 9 43.52 21.32 -20.39
C LEU A 9 43.93 21.01 -18.93
N LEU A 10 45.22 20.78 -18.68
CA LEU A 10 45.75 20.55 -17.32
C LEU A 10 45.76 21.82 -16.46
N PHE A 11 46.00 23.01 -17.05
CA PHE A 11 45.94 24.28 -16.31
C PHE A 11 44.50 24.69 -15.93
N PHE A 12 43.50 24.39 -16.77
CA PHE A 12 42.08 24.66 -16.44
C PHE A 12 41.50 23.68 -15.41
N PHE A 13 41.95 22.42 -15.41
CA PHE A 13 41.57 21.44 -14.39
C PHE A 13 42.08 21.83 -12.99
N VAL A 14 43.28 22.42 -12.92
CA VAL A 14 43.90 22.84 -11.64
C VAL A 14 43.28 24.13 -11.07
N ILE A 15 42.75 25.03 -11.92
CA ILE A 15 42.06 26.25 -11.45
C ILE A 15 40.62 25.94 -11.00
N ALA A 16 39.90 25.05 -11.70
CA ALA A 16 38.54 24.67 -11.33
C ALA A 16 38.46 23.87 -10.00
N GLN A 17 39.51 23.14 -9.62
CA GLN A 17 39.60 22.49 -8.31
C GLN A 17 39.87 23.46 -7.15
N SER A 18 40.25 24.72 -7.41
CA SER A 18 40.55 25.68 -6.35
C SER A 18 39.35 26.48 -5.84
N GLN A 19 38.19 26.43 -6.51
CA GLN A 19 36.98 27.18 -6.12
C GLN A 19 35.76 26.33 -5.70
N CYS A 20 35.85 24.99 -5.79
CA CYS A 20 34.89 24.06 -5.21
C CYS A 20 35.66 23.01 -4.38
N ARG A 21 35.86 23.26 -3.08
CA ARG A 21 36.48 22.26 -2.17
C ARG A 21 35.52 21.09 -1.97
N LEU A 22 35.96 19.90 -2.38
CA LEU A 22 35.40 18.61 -2.01
C LEU A 22 36.24 18.06 -0.85
N ASP A 23 35.81 18.27 0.39
CA ASP A 23 36.37 17.59 1.57
C ASP A 23 35.22 17.06 2.44
N ASN A 24 34.99 15.74 2.34
CA ASN A 24 34.22 14.83 3.21
C ASN A 24 32.68 14.68 3.03
N PRO A 25 32.11 13.44 3.11
CA PRO A 25 30.77 13.08 2.60
C PRO A 25 29.64 13.08 3.65
N GLU A 26 29.75 13.84 4.74
CA GLU A 26 28.67 13.96 5.74
C GLU A 26 28.41 15.43 6.10
N SER A 27 27.58 16.12 5.31
CA SER A 27 26.72 17.24 5.75
C SER A 27 26.10 17.99 4.56
N PHE A 28 24.80 18.28 4.66
CA PHE A 28 24.04 19.12 3.74
C PHE A 28 24.20 20.60 4.09
N TRP A 29 24.41 21.50 3.11
CA TRP A 29 23.95 22.90 3.16
C TRP A 29 23.67 23.49 1.76
N LEU A 30 22.60 24.29 1.67
CA LEU A 30 22.16 25.12 0.54
C LEU A 30 22.85 26.50 0.57
N TRP A 31 23.25 27.05 -0.60
CA TRP A 31 23.57 28.47 -0.75
C TRP A 31 23.27 29.01 -2.17
N ASP A 32 22.45 30.07 -2.24
CA ASP A 32 22.18 31.04 -3.33
C ASP A 32 22.18 30.57 -4.81
N ASP A 33 21.04 30.05 -5.27
CA ASP A 33 20.42 30.21 -6.60
C ASP A 33 21.26 30.17 -7.90
N ARG A 34 22.45 29.56 -7.92
CA ARG A 34 23.22 29.28 -9.16
C ARG A 34 23.84 27.89 -9.14
N ALA A 35 23.33 26.99 -9.98
CA ALA A 35 23.94 25.69 -10.22
C ALA A 35 25.09 25.79 -11.22
N CYS A 36 26.25 25.21 -10.90
CA CYS A 36 27.32 24.96 -11.88
C CYS A 36 26.92 23.77 -12.78
N LEU A 37 26.65 24.05 -14.05
CA LEU A 37 26.55 23.04 -15.10
C LEU A 37 27.92 22.91 -15.78
N ILE A 38 28.51 21.72 -15.71
CA ILE A 38 29.66 21.36 -16.57
C ILE A 38 29.09 20.50 -17.71
N ASP A 39 29.03 21.07 -18.91
CA ASP A 39 28.77 20.31 -20.15
C ASP A 39 30.11 19.83 -20.72
N THR A 40 30.32 18.52 -20.69
CA THR A 40 31.56 17.89 -21.17
C THR A 40 31.54 17.52 -22.65
N ALA A 41 30.55 17.96 -23.45
CA ALA A 41 30.38 17.44 -24.80
C ALA A 41 30.90 18.31 -25.95
N ASN A 42 31.07 19.63 -25.84
CA ASN A 42 31.54 20.45 -26.97
C ASN A 42 32.29 21.71 -26.56
N SER A 43 33.61 21.69 -26.76
CA SER A 43 34.53 22.81 -26.57
C SER A 43 34.32 23.95 -27.60
N LYS A 44 33.34 24.83 -27.37
CA LYS A 44 33.28 26.18 -27.98
C LYS A 44 32.69 27.22 -27.03
N ILE A 45 33.43 28.32 -26.84
CA ILE A 45 32.96 29.56 -26.20
C ILE A 45 32.17 30.33 -27.26
N ALA A 46 30.90 30.68 -26.99
CA ALA A 46 30.16 31.64 -27.80
C ALA A 46 30.03 32.95 -27.02
N GLY A 47 30.70 33.98 -27.54
CA GLY A 47 30.63 35.35 -27.05
C GLY A 47 29.30 36.03 -27.41
N VAL A 48 29.06 37.12 -26.70
CA VAL A 48 27.92 38.05 -26.87
C VAL A 48 27.90 38.58 -28.30
N GLY A 49 26.77 38.43 -29.00
CA GLY A 49 26.55 38.97 -30.34
C GLY A 49 25.08 38.95 -30.74
N SER A 50 24.53 40.15 -30.96
CA SER A 50 23.21 40.43 -31.50
C SER A 50 23.05 39.91 -32.94
N GLY A 51 22.00 39.14 -33.21
CA GLY A 51 21.64 38.74 -34.57
C GLY A 51 20.31 37.98 -34.59
N GLN A 52 19.34 38.53 -35.32
CA GLN A 52 18.03 37.92 -35.60
C GLN A 52 18.20 36.54 -36.28
N GLY A 53 17.46 35.55 -35.80
CA GLY A 53 17.37 34.23 -36.40
C GLY A 53 16.24 33.43 -35.76
N ASP A 54 15.09 33.42 -36.44
CA ASP A 54 13.95 32.50 -36.34
C ASP A 54 13.70 31.78 -35.01
N PHE A 55 12.96 32.46 -34.13
CA PHE A 55 12.18 31.80 -33.09
C PHE A 55 11.11 30.93 -33.75
N VAL A 56 11.34 29.62 -33.84
CA VAL A 56 10.24 28.65 -33.94
C VAL A 56 9.50 28.70 -32.60
N SER A 57 8.49 29.56 -32.53
CA SER A 57 7.56 29.63 -31.41
C SER A 57 6.83 28.29 -31.33
N TYR A 58 7.27 27.42 -30.41
CA TYR A 58 6.44 26.31 -29.98
C TYR A 58 5.26 26.91 -29.23
N ASN A 59 4.13 27.01 -29.94
CA ASN A 59 2.90 27.60 -29.42
C ASN A 59 2.39 26.68 -28.30
N ARG A 60 2.79 26.99 -27.06
CA ARG A 60 2.38 26.32 -25.83
C ARG A 60 0.98 26.79 -25.45
N SER A 61 0.03 26.57 -26.35
CA SER A 61 -1.40 26.79 -26.14
C SER A 61 -2.11 25.44 -25.92
N GLN A 62 -1.51 24.57 -25.10
CA GLN A 62 -2.33 23.64 -24.35
C GLN A 62 -3.03 24.46 -23.27
N LYS A 63 -4.36 24.54 -23.39
CA LYS A 63 -5.30 24.96 -22.34
C LYS A 63 -4.79 24.45 -20.98
N LEU A 64 -4.06 25.30 -20.28
CA LEU A 64 -3.79 25.15 -18.86
C LEU A 64 -5.15 25.37 -18.22
N ILE A 65 -5.87 24.27 -17.99
CA ILE A 65 -6.93 24.25 -16.98
C ILE A 65 -6.24 24.80 -15.74
N GLU A 66 -6.68 25.97 -15.28
CA GLU A 66 -6.23 26.55 -14.03
C GLU A 66 -6.61 25.56 -12.92
N PHE A 67 -5.70 24.65 -12.57
CA PHE A 67 -5.79 23.80 -11.39
C PHE A 67 -5.48 24.65 -10.15
N THR A 68 -6.29 25.69 -9.94
CA THR A 68 -6.50 26.31 -8.65
C THR A 68 -7.85 25.80 -8.15
N SER A 69 -7.85 24.73 -7.38
CA SER A 69 -8.96 24.47 -6.47
C SER A 69 -8.49 23.46 -5.44
N ALA A 70 -8.70 23.82 -4.18
CA ALA A 70 -8.47 22.99 -3.00
C ALA A 70 -8.89 21.52 -3.22
N PRO A 71 -8.23 20.54 -2.60
CA PRO A 71 -7.39 20.64 -1.39
C PRO A 71 -5.90 20.90 -1.62
N TRP A 72 -5.43 20.96 -2.87
CA TRP A 72 -4.00 20.88 -3.15
C TRP A 72 -3.23 22.11 -2.65
N THR A 73 -2.31 21.87 -1.71
CA THR A 73 -1.48 22.91 -1.07
C THR A 73 -0.43 23.52 -1.98
N ARG A 74 -0.16 22.90 -3.13
CA ARG A 74 0.79 23.35 -4.14
C ARG A 74 0.21 23.12 -5.53
N LYS A 75 0.62 23.96 -6.49
CA LYS A 75 0.28 23.75 -7.91
C LYS A 75 0.78 22.37 -8.36
N PRO A 76 -0.06 21.55 -9.01
CA PRO A 76 0.37 20.24 -9.50
C PRO A 76 1.54 20.35 -10.48
N SER A 77 2.48 19.42 -10.39
CA SER A 77 3.59 19.25 -11.36
C SER A 77 3.33 18.00 -12.17
N CYS A 78 3.48 18.07 -13.50
CA CYS A 78 3.03 17.02 -14.40
C CYS A 78 4.16 16.53 -15.31
N SER A 79 4.14 15.22 -15.57
CA SER A 79 4.98 14.52 -16.55
C SER A 79 4.10 13.70 -17.49
N GLN A 80 4.64 13.31 -18.65
CA GLN A 80 3.90 12.58 -19.67
C GLN A 80 4.63 11.29 -20.08
N THR A 81 3.85 10.29 -20.48
CA THR A 81 4.37 9.08 -21.14
C THR A 81 4.67 9.35 -22.61
N HIS A 82 5.31 8.39 -23.28
CA HIS A 82 5.48 8.42 -24.74
C HIS A 82 4.16 8.48 -25.53
N SER A 83 3.06 7.99 -24.93
CA SER A 83 1.71 8.03 -25.51
C SER A 83 0.94 9.30 -25.16
N ASN A 84 1.61 10.34 -24.64
CA ASN A 84 1.03 11.60 -24.17
C ASN A 84 0.02 11.44 -23.01
N GLN A 85 0.03 10.30 -22.30
CA GLN A 85 -0.75 10.16 -21.06
C GLN A 85 -0.09 11.02 -19.98
N GLN A 86 -0.84 11.98 -19.44
CA GLN A 86 -0.37 12.87 -18.40
C GLN A 86 -0.64 12.30 -17.00
N TYR A 87 0.37 12.41 -16.15
CA TYR A 87 0.28 12.19 -14.70
C TYR A 87 0.80 13.42 -13.99
N CYS A 88 0.20 13.76 -12.85
CA CYS A 88 0.62 14.90 -12.05
C CYS A 88 0.73 14.54 -10.57
N THR A 89 1.60 15.26 -9.87
CA THR A 89 1.76 15.23 -8.43
C THR A 89 0.78 16.19 -7.76
N PHE A 90 -0.14 15.64 -6.98
CA PHE A 90 -1.12 16.37 -6.18
C PHE A 90 -0.79 16.20 -4.69
N THR A 91 -0.57 17.30 -3.98
CA THR A 91 -0.16 17.24 -2.57
C THR A 91 -1.06 18.09 -1.70
N ASP A 92 -1.58 17.50 -0.63
CA ASP A 92 -2.15 18.23 0.49
C ASP A 92 -1.21 18.05 1.69
N SER A 93 -0.40 19.06 2.00
CA SER A 93 0.53 19.03 3.13
C SER A 93 -0.14 19.34 4.48
N LYS A 94 -1.43 19.69 4.51
CA LYS A 94 -2.17 20.07 5.71
C LYS A 94 -3.06 18.93 6.23
N LEU A 95 -3.38 17.94 5.39
CA LEU A 95 -4.20 16.79 5.74
C LEU A 95 -3.78 16.15 7.07
N SER A 96 -4.76 15.86 7.92
CA SER A 96 -4.59 15.22 9.24
C SER A 96 -3.49 15.87 10.09
N ASN A 97 -3.69 17.15 10.42
CA ASN A 97 -2.81 17.95 11.28
C ASN A 97 -1.37 18.04 10.76
N GLY A 98 -1.20 18.24 9.45
CA GLY A 98 0.12 18.44 8.85
C GLY A 98 0.91 17.16 8.61
N ARG A 99 0.29 15.98 8.74
CA ARG A 99 0.88 14.72 8.26
C ARG A 99 1.01 14.74 6.73
N GLY A 100 -0.03 15.23 6.07
CA GLY A 100 -0.08 15.41 4.63
C GLY A 100 -0.11 14.11 3.82
N ILE A 101 -0.32 14.27 2.52
CA ILE A 101 -0.35 13.19 1.52
C ILE A 101 0.10 13.72 0.16
N SER A 102 0.75 12.86 -0.64
CA SER A 102 1.13 13.15 -2.02
C SER A 102 0.67 12.06 -2.97
N ILE A 103 -0.02 12.42 -4.05
CA ILE A 103 -0.69 11.49 -4.96
C ILE A 103 -0.21 11.77 -6.38
N VAL A 104 0.45 10.80 -7.00
CA VAL A 104 0.81 10.82 -8.42
C VAL A 104 -0.27 10.06 -9.19
N THR A 105 -1.12 10.79 -9.92
CA THR A 105 -2.24 10.19 -10.66
C THR A 105 -2.68 11.07 -11.83
N THR A 106 -3.72 10.65 -12.57
CA THR A 106 -4.28 11.45 -13.65
C THR A 106 -5.12 12.61 -13.10
N PRO A 107 -5.23 13.75 -13.80
CA PRO A 107 -6.08 14.85 -13.36
C PRO A 107 -7.54 14.45 -13.08
N ASP A 108 -8.11 13.53 -13.87
CA ASP A 108 -9.48 13.05 -13.69
C ASP A 108 -9.68 12.30 -12.37
N ILE A 109 -8.70 11.46 -11.98
CA ILE A 109 -8.74 10.73 -10.71
C ILE A 109 -8.51 11.69 -9.55
N ALA A 110 -7.59 12.66 -9.69
CA ALA A 110 -7.36 13.68 -8.68
C ALA A 110 -8.60 14.55 -8.41
N ALA A 111 -9.34 14.93 -9.45
CA ALA A 111 -10.61 15.65 -9.30
C ALA A 111 -11.62 14.84 -8.48
N GLN A 112 -11.76 13.54 -8.77
CA GLN A 112 -12.64 12.64 -8.01
C GLN A 112 -12.22 12.47 -6.54
N ILE A 113 -10.91 12.48 -6.26
CA ILE A 113 -10.39 12.41 -4.89
C ILE A 113 -10.67 13.72 -4.14
N SER A 114 -10.51 14.86 -4.82
CA SER A 114 -10.77 16.20 -4.26
C SER A 114 -12.23 16.36 -3.84
N ASP A 115 -13.14 15.60 -4.46
CA ASP A 115 -14.57 15.59 -4.12
C ASP A 115 -14.92 14.85 -2.83
N LEU A 116 -13.99 14.10 -2.24
CA LEU A 116 -14.25 13.38 -0.99
C LEU A 116 -14.32 14.36 0.19
N ALA A 117 -15.24 14.09 1.12
CA ALA A 117 -15.51 14.97 2.27
C ALA A 117 -14.25 15.32 3.08
N ILE A 118 -13.35 14.35 3.29
CA ILE A 118 -12.08 14.53 4.02
C ILE A 118 -11.15 15.60 3.40
N PHE A 119 -11.24 15.82 2.10
CA PHE A 119 -10.46 16.81 1.36
C PHE A 119 -11.20 18.14 1.16
N ARG A 120 -12.54 18.14 1.22
CA ARG A 120 -13.35 19.37 1.11
C ARG A 120 -13.41 20.14 2.42
N GLU A 121 -13.61 19.42 3.51
CA GLU A 121 -13.56 19.99 4.84
C GLU A 121 -12.08 20.11 5.21
N SER A 122 -11.65 21.27 5.70
CA SER A 122 -10.34 21.46 6.33
C SER A 122 -10.29 20.66 7.64
N SER A 123 -10.45 19.35 7.53
CA SER A 123 -10.67 18.44 8.63
C SER A 123 -9.38 18.31 9.39
N GLN A 124 -9.23 19.19 10.39
CA GLN A 124 -8.36 19.01 11.55
C GLN A 124 -8.80 17.81 12.41
N SER A 125 -9.37 16.78 11.78
CA SER A 125 -9.63 15.52 12.46
C SER A 125 -8.28 14.83 12.60
N SER A 126 -7.81 14.78 13.85
CA SER A 126 -6.67 13.94 14.21
C SER A 126 -6.90 12.54 13.66
N PRO A 127 -5.88 11.88 13.08
CA PRO A 127 -6.02 10.49 12.67
C PRO A 127 -6.61 9.68 13.83
N ARG A 128 -7.72 8.95 13.61
CA ARG A 128 -8.26 8.06 14.65
C ARG A 128 -7.18 7.02 14.95
N GLY A 129 -6.58 7.10 16.14
CA GLY A 129 -5.41 6.30 16.52
C GLY A 129 -4.09 7.08 16.65
N SER A 130 -4.05 8.39 16.40
CA SER A 130 -2.94 9.27 16.79
C SER A 130 -2.96 9.56 18.29
N SER A 131 -2.98 8.50 19.09
CA SER A 131 -2.73 8.59 20.53
C SER A 131 -1.34 9.16 20.75
N ILE A 132 -1.19 10.04 21.76
CA ILE A 132 0.11 10.53 22.24
C ILE A 132 1.05 9.35 22.58
N SER A 133 0.49 8.18 22.86
CA SER A 133 1.18 6.90 22.96
C SER A 133 0.50 5.86 22.07
N PRO A 134 0.99 5.60 20.84
CA PRO A 134 0.47 4.49 20.04
C PRO A 134 0.56 3.16 20.82
N PRO A 135 -0.34 2.18 20.58
CA PRO A 135 -0.31 0.90 21.29
C PRO A 135 0.80 -0.03 20.79
N TYR A 136 1.85 0.53 20.20
CA TYR A 136 2.99 -0.18 19.64
C TYR A 136 4.24 0.69 19.74
N THR A 137 5.40 0.03 19.67
CA THR A 137 6.70 0.66 19.49
C THR A 137 7.44 -0.02 18.36
N THR A 138 8.32 0.72 17.70
CA THR A 138 9.25 0.17 16.71
C THR A 138 10.41 -0.51 17.42
N GLN A 139 10.82 -1.71 16.97
CA GLN A 139 11.97 -2.45 17.52
C GLN A 139 12.70 -3.21 16.41
N ASP A 140 13.99 -3.47 16.62
CA ASP A 140 14.73 -4.44 15.80
C ASP A 140 14.26 -5.86 16.15
N ILE A 141 13.81 -6.59 15.13
CA ILE A 141 13.36 -7.96 15.22
C ILE A 141 14.43 -8.87 14.63
N PRO A 142 15.00 -9.81 15.42
CA PRO A 142 16.05 -10.70 14.95
C PRO A 142 15.68 -11.41 13.64
N GLY A 143 16.51 -11.19 12.61
CA GLY A 143 16.33 -11.80 11.29
C GLY A 143 15.19 -11.23 10.42
N LYS A 144 14.47 -10.21 10.89
CA LYS A 144 13.38 -9.56 10.14
C LYS A 144 13.56 -8.05 9.93
N GLY A 145 14.60 -7.45 10.52
CA GLY A 145 14.80 -6.00 10.45
C GLY A 145 13.87 -5.28 11.42
N VAL A 146 13.38 -4.11 11.04
CA VAL A 146 12.59 -3.26 11.94
C VAL A 146 11.11 -3.64 11.93
N GLY A 147 10.58 -4.02 13.10
CA GLY A 147 9.19 -4.43 13.30
C GLY A 147 8.41 -3.50 14.25
N LEU A 148 7.10 -3.74 14.37
CA LEU A 148 6.26 -3.14 15.40
C LEU A 148 5.93 -4.15 16.50
N VAL A 149 5.98 -3.74 17.76
CA VAL A 149 5.72 -4.58 18.93
C VAL A 149 4.64 -3.93 19.79
N ALA A 150 3.63 -4.70 20.21
CA ALA A 150 2.54 -4.21 21.04
C ALA A 150 3.03 -3.75 22.42
N THR A 151 2.63 -2.56 22.86
CA THR A 151 2.98 -2.01 24.20
C THR A 151 1.98 -2.36 25.28
N ARG A 152 0.81 -2.87 24.88
CA ARG A 152 -0.28 -3.33 25.75
C ARG A 152 -1.06 -4.43 25.05
N THR A 153 -1.90 -5.14 25.80
CA THR A 153 -2.83 -6.11 25.20
C THR A 153 -3.82 -5.39 24.28
N LEU A 154 -3.97 -5.91 23.07
CA LEU A 154 -4.95 -5.52 22.07
C LEU A 154 -5.93 -6.67 21.88
N PHE A 155 -7.22 -6.38 21.88
CA PHE A 155 -8.28 -7.38 21.68
C PHE A 155 -8.68 -7.48 20.22
N THR A 156 -9.28 -8.60 19.84
CA THR A 156 -9.78 -8.82 18.48
C THR A 156 -10.70 -7.67 18.04
N GLY A 157 -10.40 -7.06 16.90
CA GLY A 157 -11.14 -5.93 16.34
C GLY A 157 -10.68 -4.56 16.81
N ASP A 158 -9.75 -4.46 17.79
CA ASP A 158 -9.17 -3.19 18.18
C ASP A 158 -8.46 -2.53 16.99
N MET A 159 -8.73 -1.25 16.77
CA MET A 159 -7.99 -0.43 15.82
C MET A 159 -6.63 -0.07 16.42
N ILE A 160 -5.56 -0.49 15.76
CA ILE A 160 -4.18 -0.23 16.18
C ILE A 160 -3.81 1.21 15.77
N PHE A 161 -4.07 1.56 14.52
CA PHE A 161 -3.96 2.91 13.99
C PHE A 161 -4.77 3.05 12.69
N ALA A 162 -5.06 4.30 12.32
CA ALA A 162 -5.50 4.65 10.98
C ALA A 162 -4.86 5.98 10.56
N TYR A 163 -4.02 5.94 9.53
CA TYR A 163 -3.29 7.11 9.05
C TYR A 163 -3.48 7.34 7.56
N PRO A 164 -3.52 8.59 7.08
CA PRO A 164 -3.31 8.88 5.67
C PRO A 164 -2.01 8.23 5.18
N PRO A 165 -2.05 7.56 4.01
CA PRO A 165 -0.83 7.15 3.33
C PRO A 165 0.08 8.35 3.08
N ALA A 166 1.39 8.15 3.16
CA ALA A 166 2.35 9.20 2.85
C ALA A 166 2.30 9.53 1.35
N SER A 167 2.34 8.51 0.49
CA SER A 167 2.22 8.71 -0.95
C SER A 167 1.41 7.64 -1.66
N ILE A 168 0.85 7.97 -2.83
CA ILE A 168 0.11 7.04 -3.69
C ILE A 168 0.50 7.27 -5.13
N HIS A 169 0.93 6.23 -5.85
CA HIS A 169 1.44 6.34 -7.21
C HIS A 169 0.64 5.47 -8.18
N HIS A 170 0.15 6.07 -9.26
CA HIS A 170 -0.58 5.35 -10.31
C HIS A 170 0.32 4.33 -11.00
N ASN A 171 -0.10 3.06 -11.08
CA ASN A 171 0.80 1.99 -11.55
C ASN A 171 1.24 2.14 -13.02
N GLY A 172 0.46 2.85 -13.84
CA GLY A 172 0.85 3.19 -15.21
C GLY A 172 2.18 3.95 -15.33
N ILE A 173 2.62 4.70 -14.29
CA ILE A 173 3.91 5.40 -14.35
C ILE A 173 5.08 4.41 -14.36
N PHE A 174 5.00 3.30 -13.63
CA PHE A 174 6.06 2.29 -13.59
C PHE A 174 6.12 1.44 -14.87
N GLN A 175 5.03 1.42 -15.64
CA GLN A 175 4.91 0.60 -16.85
C GLN A 175 5.26 1.34 -18.14
N SER A 176 4.97 2.64 -18.20
CA SER A 176 4.91 3.36 -19.48
C SER A 176 5.61 4.72 -19.49
N MET A 177 6.09 5.18 -18.34
CA MET A 177 6.77 6.47 -18.24
C MET A 177 8.27 6.33 -18.52
N PRO A 178 8.89 7.24 -19.30
CA PRO A 178 10.34 7.27 -19.47
C PRO A 178 11.04 7.39 -18.11
N MET A 179 12.20 6.74 -17.95
CA MET A 179 12.92 6.67 -16.67
C MET A 179 13.12 8.03 -16.01
N ARG A 180 13.62 9.02 -16.77
CA ARG A 180 13.87 10.38 -16.26
C ARG A 180 12.60 11.08 -15.75
N GLU A 181 11.49 10.92 -16.47
CA GLU A 181 10.19 11.50 -16.08
C GLU A 181 9.62 10.79 -14.84
N LYS A 182 9.79 9.46 -14.77
CA LYS A 182 9.38 8.63 -13.64
C LYS A 182 10.14 9.01 -12.36
N GLU A 183 11.47 9.07 -12.43
CA GLU A 183 12.33 9.49 -11.32
C GLU A 183 11.95 10.89 -10.83
N PHE A 184 11.74 11.82 -11.78
CA PHE A 184 11.34 13.19 -11.47
C PHE A 184 10.02 13.23 -10.72
N ILE A 185 8.95 12.63 -11.26
CA ILE A 185 7.60 12.74 -10.68
C ILE A 185 7.51 12.01 -9.33
N VAL A 186 8.19 10.88 -9.16
CA VAL A 186 8.25 10.14 -7.89
C VAL A 186 9.00 10.96 -6.84
N ARG A 187 10.18 11.49 -7.15
CA ARG A 187 10.95 12.31 -6.20
C ARG A 187 10.25 13.61 -5.85
N ASP A 188 9.62 14.26 -6.82
CA ASP A 188 8.79 15.45 -6.61
C ASP A 188 7.63 15.16 -5.65
N SER A 189 6.95 14.02 -5.79
CA SER A 189 5.86 13.64 -4.89
C SER A 189 6.30 13.55 -3.42
N ILE A 190 7.48 12.99 -3.17
CA ILE A 190 8.04 12.82 -1.83
C ILE A 190 8.56 14.16 -1.28
N ASN A 191 9.24 14.96 -2.12
CA ASN A 191 9.79 16.26 -1.74
C ASN A 191 8.72 17.31 -1.40
N ARG A 192 7.47 17.08 -1.78
CA ARG A 192 6.34 17.94 -1.40
C ARG A 192 5.73 17.57 -0.04
N LEU A 193 6.05 16.40 0.51
CA LEU A 193 5.54 15.98 1.81
C LEU A 193 6.09 16.85 2.95
N PRO A 194 5.32 17.01 4.05
CA PRO A 194 5.83 17.54 5.31
C PRO A 194 7.11 16.81 5.76
N LEU A 195 7.99 17.53 6.46
CA LEU A 195 9.33 17.06 6.80
C LEU A 195 9.30 15.72 7.55
N GLU A 196 8.45 15.58 8.57
CA GLU A 196 8.38 14.37 9.38
C GLU A 196 7.86 13.17 8.58
N THR A 197 6.83 13.35 7.76
CA THR A 197 6.32 12.31 6.85
C THR A 197 7.36 11.91 5.81
N ARG A 198 8.13 12.88 5.30
CA ARG A 198 9.22 12.62 4.35
C ARG A 198 10.34 11.81 4.98
N LYS A 199 10.71 12.10 6.23
CA LYS A 199 11.69 11.31 7.00
C LYS A 199 11.21 9.88 7.20
N LEU A 200 9.95 9.69 7.59
CA LEU A 200 9.36 8.36 7.73
C LEU A 200 9.43 7.56 6.41
N TRP A 201 9.14 8.21 5.29
CA TRP A 201 9.16 7.60 3.96
C TRP A 201 10.58 7.16 3.54
N TRP A 202 11.58 8.05 3.65
CA TRP A 202 12.97 7.74 3.27
C TRP A 202 13.66 6.75 4.21
N ASN A 203 13.13 6.54 5.40
CA ASN A 203 13.66 5.58 6.37
C ASN A 203 13.12 4.15 6.16
N LEU A 204 12.27 3.91 5.16
CA LEU A 204 11.76 2.57 4.85
C LEU A 204 12.84 1.69 4.22
N ASP A 205 12.67 0.38 4.38
CA ASP A 205 13.56 -0.62 3.78
C ASP A 205 13.42 -0.63 2.25
N TRP A 206 14.41 -1.20 1.56
CA TRP A 206 14.41 -1.25 0.10
C TRP A 206 15.17 -2.50 -0.37
N GLN A 207 14.81 -2.98 -1.55
CA GLN A 207 15.49 -4.06 -2.27
C GLN A 207 15.65 -3.64 -3.72
N GLY A 208 16.84 -3.82 -4.30
CA GLY A 208 17.10 -3.45 -5.69
C GLY A 208 18.56 -3.07 -5.93
N SER A 209 18.83 -2.39 -7.05
CA SER A 209 20.18 -1.94 -7.43
C SER A 209 20.57 -0.59 -6.82
N ARG A 210 19.61 0.18 -6.28
CA ARG A 210 19.72 1.60 -5.91
C ARG A 210 19.83 2.59 -7.06
N ASP A 211 19.69 2.17 -8.31
CA ASP A 211 19.71 3.10 -9.45
C ASP A 211 18.57 4.12 -9.34
N ASP A 212 17.38 3.65 -8.93
CA ASP A 212 16.28 4.49 -8.43
C ASP A 212 15.84 4.02 -7.04
N LEU A 213 16.52 4.53 -6.01
CA LEU A 213 16.19 4.23 -4.62
C LEU A 213 14.72 4.49 -4.27
N ALA A 214 14.08 5.50 -4.87
CA ALA A 214 12.69 5.79 -4.55
C ALA A 214 11.76 4.69 -5.07
N GLU A 215 12.01 4.19 -6.28
CA GLU A 215 11.28 3.06 -6.84
C GLU A 215 11.55 1.76 -6.06
N ASP A 216 12.80 1.49 -5.67
CA ASP A 216 13.16 0.32 -4.85
C ASP A 216 12.41 0.32 -3.50
N ILE A 217 12.31 1.49 -2.84
CA ILE A 217 11.50 1.67 -1.63
C ILE A 217 10.02 1.39 -1.92
N ILE A 218 9.46 1.91 -3.02
CA ILE A 218 8.05 1.71 -3.39
C ILE A 218 7.75 0.22 -3.64
N ASN A 219 8.61 -0.44 -4.41
CA ASN A 219 8.44 -1.85 -4.75
C ASN A 219 8.47 -2.75 -3.51
N THR A 220 9.27 -2.37 -2.51
CA THR A 220 9.42 -3.14 -1.27
C THR A 220 8.26 -2.91 -0.28
N ASN A 221 7.67 -1.71 -0.24
CA ASN A 221 6.80 -1.31 0.87
C ASN A 221 5.36 -0.98 0.49
N SER A 222 5.03 -0.98 -0.80
CA SER A 222 3.72 -0.51 -1.25
C SER A 222 2.59 -1.52 -1.08
N PHE A 223 1.40 -0.97 -0.87
CA PHE A 223 0.14 -1.69 -0.81
C PHE A 223 -0.71 -1.36 -2.03
N LYS A 224 -1.43 -2.35 -2.56
CA LYS A 224 -2.36 -2.10 -3.67
C LYS A 224 -3.56 -1.30 -3.18
N VAL A 225 -3.89 -0.22 -3.89
CA VAL A 225 -5.14 0.52 -3.71
C VAL A 225 -5.78 0.80 -5.08
N PHE A 226 -7.10 0.80 -5.13
CA PHE A 226 -7.86 1.07 -6.35
C PHE A 226 -8.61 2.39 -6.20
N LEU A 227 -8.29 3.36 -7.04
CA LEU A 227 -8.81 4.74 -6.98
C LEU A 227 -9.55 5.12 -8.26
N GLY A 228 -10.42 6.12 -8.13
CA GLY A 228 -11.30 6.58 -9.19
C GLY A 228 -12.47 5.63 -9.49
N LYS A 229 -13.43 6.12 -10.26
CA LYS A 229 -14.64 5.38 -10.68
C LYS A 229 -14.30 4.06 -11.39
N ASN A 230 -13.22 4.07 -12.17
CA ASN A 230 -12.76 2.90 -12.92
C ASN A 230 -11.93 1.91 -12.08
N LYS A 231 -11.79 2.14 -10.77
CA LYS A 231 -10.98 1.30 -9.86
C LYS A 231 -9.58 1.07 -10.41
N THR A 232 -8.89 2.14 -10.76
CA THR A 232 -7.55 2.06 -11.33
C THR A 232 -6.53 1.72 -10.26
N LEU A 233 -5.61 0.80 -10.57
CA LEU A 233 -4.60 0.32 -9.62
C LEU A 233 -3.52 1.37 -9.36
N HIS A 234 -3.24 1.59 -8.07
CA HIS A 234 -2.16 2.43 -7.57
C HIS A 234 -1.38 1.67 -6.49
N SER A 235 -0.14 2.11 -6.29
CA SER A 235 0.77 1.68 -5.23
C SER A 235 0.75 2.73 -4.11
N MET A 236 0.31 2.33 -2.92
CA MET A 236 0.11 3.17 -1.75
C MET A 236 1.20 2.92 -0.71
N MET A 237 1.83 3.98 -0.24
CA MET A 237 2.91 3.95 0.76
C MET A 237 2.38 4.39 2.11
N SER A 238 2.42 3.50 3.11
CA SER A 238 2.06 3.80 4.49
C SER A 238 3.22 3.41 5.41
N PRO A 239 4.06 4.38 5.83
CA PRO A 239 5.30 4.07 6.54
C PRO A 239 5.11 3.18 7.78
N GLU A 240 4.04 3.38 8.55
CA GLU A 240 3.74 2.60 9.75
C GLU A 240 3.33 1.16 9.39
N MET A 241 2.49 0.98 8.38
CA MET A 241 2.11 -0.37 7.94
C MET A 241 3.30 -1.13 7.36
N SER A 242 4.18 -0.43 6.64
CA SER A 242 5.39 -1.00 6.04
C SER A 242 6.42 -1.48 7.07
N ARG A 243 6.27 -1.14 8.36
CA ARG A 243 7.05 -1.71 9.47
C ARG A 243 6.51 -3.03 10.01
N MET A 244 5.33 -3.50 9.59
CA MET A 244 4.82 -4.79 10.06
C MET A 244 5.43 -5.91 9.23
N ASN A 245 6.26 -6.74 9.86
CA ASN A 245 6.87 -7.88 9.21
C ASN A 245 5.86 -8.95 8.81
N HIS A 246 6.34 -9.85 7.94
CA HIS A 246 5.57 -11.00 7.52
C HIS A 246 5.41 -12.07 8.62
N ASP A 247 4.18 -12.56 8.78
CA ASP A 247 3.90 -13.91 9.30
C ASP A 247 2.88 -14.59 8.37
N CYS A 248 3.03 -15.90 8.14
CA CYS A 248 2.07 -16.67 7.34
C CYS A 248 0.69 -16.78 8.02
N ARG A 249 0.63 -16.61 9.34
CA ARG A 249 -0.57 -16.57 10.20
C ARG A 249 -0.57 -15.28 11.03
N PRO A 250 -0.79 -14.13 10.36
CA PRO A 250 -0.61 -12.83 10.97
C PRO A 250 -1.66 -12.51 12.03
N ASN A 251 -1.29 -11.63 12.96
CA ASN A 251 -2.18 -11.12 14.00
C ASN A 251 -2.78 -9.74 13.68
N VAL A 252 -2.44 -9.12 12.55
CA VAL A 252 -3.03 -7.86 12.08
C VAL A 252 -3.70 -8.01 10.72
N ARG A 253 -4.86 -7.39 10.56
CA ARG A 253 -5.52 -7.14 9.27
C ARG A 253 -5.51 -5.66 8.97
N HIS A 254 -5.45 -5.33 7.69
CA HIS A 254 -5.43 -3.94 7.26
C HIS A 254 -6.46 -3.66 6.19
N ARG A 255 -6.93 -2.41 6.15
CA ARG A 255 -7.93 -1.92 5.19
C ARG A 255 -7.66 -0.49 4.80
N PHE A 256 -7.94 -0.17 3.55
CA PHE A 256 -8.01 1.23 3.12
C PHE A 256 -9.43 1.76 3.36
N LEU A 257 -9.54 2.77 4.22
CA LEU A 257 -10.78 3.45 4.59
C LEU A 257 -11.01 4.61 3.63
N ASN A 258 -11.85 4.41 2.63
CA ASN A 258 -12.20 5.45 1.65
C ASN A 258 -12.76 6.73 2.30
N SER A 259 -13.52 6.60 3.39
CA SER A 259 -14.19 7.73 4.07
C SER A 259 -13.20 8.71 4.71
N THR A 260 -12.11 8.20 5.27
CA THR A 260 -11.06 9.01 5.93
C THR A 260 -9.76 9.04 5.13
N PHE A 261 -9.77 8.48 3.92
CA PHE A 261 -8.59 8.29 3.06
C PHE A 261 -7.36 7.75 3.80
N SER A 262 -7.58 6.79 4.70
CA SER A 262 -6.57 6.29 5.64
C SER A 262 -6.31 4.79 5.44
N HIS A 263 -5.09 4.34 5.68
CA HIS A 263 -4.74 2.93 5.84
C HIS A 263 -4.84 2.57 7.32
N ALA A 264 -5.78 1.67 7.65
CA ALA A 264 -6.07 1.25 9.01
C ALA A 264 -5.55 -0.17 9.27
N ALA A 265 -5.04 -0.38 10.48
CA ALA A 265 -4.61 -1.65 11.03
C ALA A 265 -5.53 -2.07 12.19
N TYR A 266 -5.92 -3.34 12.23
CA TYR A 266 -6.78 -3.92 13.24
C TYR A 266 -6.23 -5.25 13.74
N ALA A 267 -6.34 -5.50 15.04
CA ALA A 267 -5.98 -6.78 15.63
C ALA A 267 -6.95 -7.88 15.15
N SER A 268 -6.43 -8.97 14.58
CA SER A 268 -7.23 -10.09 14.07
C SER A 268 -7.53 -11.15 15.13
N ARG A 269 -6.81 -11.10 16.24
CA ARG A 269 -6.97 -11.90 17.45
C ARG A 269 -6.56 -11.06 18.66
N THR A 270 -6.66 -11.61 19.86
CA THR A 270 -5.99 -11.01 21.01
C THR A 270 -4.46 -11.06 20.81
N ILE A 271 -3.79 -9.94 21.03
CA ILE A 271 -2.34 -9.74 20.93
C ILE A 271 -1.87 -9.24 22.29
N PHE A 272 -0.98 -9.97 22.95
CA PHE A 272 -0.45 -9.58 24.25
C PHE A 272 0.66 -8.52 24.13
N ALA A 273 0.90 -7.77 25.20
CA ALA A 273 2.03 -6.86 25.28
C ALA A 273 3.35 -7.62 25.02
N GLY A 274 4.23 -7.03 24.21
CA GLY A 274 5.50 -7.65 23.79
C GLY A 274 5.39 -8.55 22.56
N GLU A 275 4.19 -8.86 22.05
CA GLU A 275 4.06 -9.57 20.77
C GLU A 275 4.35 -8.66 19.57
N GLU A 276 5.01 -9.20 18.56
CA GLU A 276 5.21 -8.55 17.26
C GLU A 276 3.87 -8.42 16.52
N LEU A 277 3.60 -7.24 15.95
CA LEU A 277 2.49 -6.99 15.05
C LEU A 277 2.89 -7.37 13.63
N THR A 278 2.16 -8.32 13.04
CA THR A 278 2.53 -8.93 11.77
C THR A 278 1.38 -8.92 10.78
N ILE A 279 1.70 -8.81 9.49
CA ILE A 279 0.77 -8.94 8.36
C ILE A 279 1.22 -10.08 7.44
N SER A 280 0.36 -10.51 6.52
CA SER A 280 0.77 -11.46 5.48
C SER A 280 1.08 -10.72 4.19
N TYR A 281 2.27 -10.94 3.63
CA TYR A 281 2.69 -10.40 2.34
C TYR A 281 2.17 -11.23 1.16
N ILE A 282 1.64 -12.42 1.46
CA ILE A 282 1.16 -13.41 0.50
C ILE A 282 -0.23 -13.89 0.90
N ASP A 283 -0.85 -14.71 0.04
CA ASP A 283 -2.08 -15.40 0.41
C ASP A 283 -1.78 -16.44 1.51
N PRO A 284 -2.44 -16.37 2.69
CA PRO A 284 -2.23 -17.35 3.76
C PRO A 284 -2.67 -18.77 3.38
N LEU A 285 -3.48 -18.95 2.33
CA LEU A 285 -3.91 -20.25 1.82
C LEU A 285 -2.94 -20.86 0.79
N MET A 286 -1.74 -20.31 0.64
CA MET A 286 -0.67 -20.97 -0.13
C MET A 286 -0.04 -22.12 0.66
N PRO A 287 0.26 -23.28 0.03
CA PRO A 287 1.01 -24.37 0.66
C PRO A 287 2.48 -23.99 0.89
N PHE A 288 3.18 -24.71 1.77
CA PHE A 288 4.52 -24.36 2.26
C PHE A 288 5.52 -24.08 1.14
N SER A 289 5.61 -24.96 0.14
CA SER A 289 6.57 -24.84 -0.97
C SER A 289 6.36 -23.53 -1.75
N GLN A 290 5.11 -23.17 -2.01
CA GLN A 290 4.75 -21.93 -2.70
C GLN A 290 5.04 -20.70 -1.84
N ARG A 291 4.67 -20.72 -0.54
CA ARG A 291 4.99 -19.61 0.39
C ARG A 291 6.49 -19.33 0.38
N HIS A 292 7.29 -20.38 0.53
CA HIS A 292 8.74 -20.25 0.60
C HIS A 292 9.34 -19.75 -0.73
N GLN A 293 8.84 -20.24 -1.86
CA GLN A 293 9.30 -19.79 -3.18
C GLN A 293 8.97 -18.30 -3.44
N VAL A 294 7.73 -17.87 -3.15
CA VAL A 294 7.27 -16.50 -3.38
C VAL A 294 8.00 -15.52 -2.47
N LEU A 295 8.16 -15.85 -1.19
CA LEU A 295 8.87 -14.98 -0.23
C LEU A 295 10.36 -14.89 -0.55
N ARG A 296 11.01 -16.00 -0.91
CA ARG A 296 12.43 -15.96 -1.30
C ARG A 296 12.64 -15.14 -2.57
N ARG A 297 11.82 -15.35 -3.61
CA ARG A 297 12.00 -14.70 -4.91
C ARG A 297 11.50 -13.25 -4.94
N GLY A 298 10.38 -12.97 -4.28
CA GLY A 298 9.73 -11.66 -4.31
C GLY A 298 10.16 -10.73 -3.18
N TRP A 299 10.57 -11.28 -2.04
CA TRP A 299 10.90 -10.51 -0.84
C TRP A 299 12.31 -10.78 -0.31
N GLY A 300 13.09 -11.66 -0.94
CA GLY A 300 14.49 -11.88 -0.60
C GLY A 300 14.77 -12.58 0.74
N PHE A 301 13.76 -13.17 1.40
CA PHE A 301 13.97 -13.86 2.68
C PHE A 301 13.34 -15.27 2.74
N ASN A 302 13.88 -16.12 3.61
CA ASN A 302 13.28 -17.40 3.96
C ASN A 302 12.44 -17.21 5.23
N CYS A 303 11.14 -17.49 5.16
CA CYS A 303 10.24 -17.26 6.29
C CYS A 303 10.50 -18.22 7.46
N THR A 304 10.66 -17.66 8.65
CA THR A 304 10.90 -18.39 9.91
C THR A 304 9.73 -18.32 10.88
N CYS A 305 8.53 -17.97 10.41
CA CYS A 305 7.32 -17.93 11.25
C CYS A 305 7.02 -19.32 11.87
N SER A 306 6.17 -19.32 12.89
CA SER A 306 5.83 -20.55 13.63
C SER A 306 5.28 -21.69 12.76
N LEU A 307 4.75 -21.38 11.57
CA LEU A 307 4.27 -22.39 10.61
C LEU A 307 5.39 -22.91 9.69
N CYS A 308 6.28 -22.03 9.23
CA CYS A 308 7.37 -22.41 8.32
C CYS A 308 8.52 -23.11 9.03
N SER A 309 8.69 -22.85 10.33
CA SER A 309 9.74 -23.44 11.17
C SER A 309 9.35 -24.79 11.80
N GLN A 310 8.16 -25.33 11.47
CA GLN A 310 7.74 -26.64 11.98
C GLN A 310 8.47 -27.80 11.29
N GLU A 311 8.46 -28.96 11.94
CA GLU A 311 8.90 -30.22 11.36
C GLU A 311 8.21 -30.50 10.01
N PRO A 312 8.91 -31.15 9.04
CA PRO A 312 8.34 -31.46 7.72
C PRO A 312 6.97 -32.14 7.78
N SER A 313 6.77 -33.08 8.72
CA SER A 313 5.50 -33.79 8.88
C SER A 313 4.34 -32.86 9.26
N LEU A 314 4.56 -31.93 10.19
CA LEU A 314 3.54 -30.96 10.60
C LEU A 314 3.21 -29.96 9.48
N ARG A 315 4.21 -29.57 8.69
CA ARG A 315 4.00 -28.76 7.48
C ARG A 315 3.13 -29.48 6.45
N THR A 316 3.37 -30.78 6.24
CA THR A 316 2.53 -31.61 5.35
C THR A 316 1.08 -31.66 5.83
N VAL A 317 0.84 -31.83 7.14
CA VAL A 317 -0.53 -31.82 7.68
C VAL A 317 -1.20 -30.45 7.49
N SER A 318 -0.46 -29.34 7.65
CA SER A 318 -0.99 -28.01 7.33
C SER A 318 -1.34 -27.87 5.86
N ASP A 319 -0.46 -28.30 4.95
CA ASP A 319 -0.73 -28.25 3.50
C ASP A 319 -1.96 -29.08 3.11
N GLN A 320 -2.19 -30.24 3.77
CA GLN A 320 -3.42 -31.04 3.59
C GLN A 320 -4.67 -30.29 4.06
N ARG A 321 -4.62 -29.60 5.22
CA ARG A 321 -5.73 -28.76 5.68
C ARG A 321 -6.01 -27.60 4.73
N ILE A 322 -4.95 -26.98 4.19
CA ILE A 322 -5.08 -25.93 3.17
C ILE A 322 -5.75 -26.47 1.90
N GLN A 323 -5.35 -27.66 1.43
CA GLN A 323 -6.01 -28.30 0.29
C GLN A 323 -7.50 -28.54 0.55
N LEU A 324 -7.84 -29.11 1.72
CA LEU A 324 -9.23 -29.34 2.10
C LEU A 324 -10.03 -28.04 2.21
N ILE A 325 -9.44 -26.95 2.69
CA ILE A 325 -10.06 -25.62 2.67
C ILE A 325 -10.42 -25.19 1.25
N HIS A 326 -9.52 -25.38 0.27
CA HIS A 326 -9.80 -25.02 -1.13
C HIS A 326 -10.90 -25.88 -1.74
N GLU A 327 -10.91 -27.18 -1.45
CA GLU A 327 -11.97 -28.11 -1.89
C GLU A 327 -13.33 -27.70 -1.32
N LEU A 328 -13.42 -27.49 0.00
CA LEU A 328 -14.66 -27.03 0.65
C LEU A 328 -15.12 -25.68 0.10
N LYS A 329 -14.23 -24.70 -0.07
CA LYS A 329 -14.59 -23.39 -0.65
C LYS A 329 -15.14 -23.54 -2.07
N SER A 330 -14.64 -24.50 -2.84
CA SER A 330 -15.15 -24.78 -4.19
C SER A 330 -16.56 -25.40 -4.16
N SER A 331 -16.86 -26.23 -3.15
CA SER A 331 -18.22 -26.75 -2.92
C SER A 331 -19.24 -25.66 -2.58
N PHE A 332 -18.80 -24.49 -2.11
CA PHE A 332 -19.64 -23.32 -1.81
C PHE A 332 -19.58 -22.23 -2.91
N ALA A 333 -19.08 -22.55 -4.10
CA ALA A 333 -19.02 -21.61 -5.22
C ALA A 333 -20.37 -21.43 -5.92
N ASP A 334 -21.23 -22.45 -5.87
CA ASP A 334 -22.57 -22.45 -6.44
C ASP A 334 -23.63 -22.29 -5.34
N TRP A 335 -24.51 -21.30 -5.52
CA TRP A 335 -25.57 -20.93 -4.59
C TRP A 335 -26.95 -21.10 -5.25
N THR A 336 -27.11 -22.19 -5.99
CA THR A 336 -28.37 -22.65 -6.59
C THR A 336 -28.88 -23.92 -5.90
N ALA A 337 -30.02 -24.44 -6.36
CA ALA A 337 -30.58 -25.69 -5.85
C ALA A 337 -29.63 -26.90 -6.02
N ASP A 338 -28.65 -26.81 -6.92
CA ASP A 338 -27.66 -27.87 -7.18
C ASP A 338 -26.42 -27.76 -6.26
N THR A 339 -26.45 -26.87 -5.27
CA THR A 339 -25.32 -26.70 -4.34
C THR A 339 -25.07 -27.99 -3.54
N ILE A 340 -23.83 -28.43 -3.51
CA ILE A 340 -23.39 -29.63 -2.77
C ILE A 340 -22.93 -29.30 -1.34
N GLY A 341 -22.86 -28.02 -0.98
CA GLY A 341 -22.36 -27.58 0.31
C GLY A 341 -23.34 -27.88 1.44
N THR A 342 -22.96 -28.77 2.37
CA THR A 342 -23.78 -29.08 3.56
C THR A 342 -23.39 -28.24 4.78
N PRO A 343 -24.27 -28.11 5.79
CA PRO A 343 -23.92 -27.45 7.05
C PRO A 343 -22.70 -28.07 7.73
N GLU A 344 -22.53 -29.39 7.70
CA GLU A 344 -21.38 -30.09 8.28
C GLU A 344 -20.07 -29.72 7.57
N MET A 345 -20.11 -29.57 6.23
CA MET A 345 -18.96 -29.09 5.45
C MET A 345 -18.60 -27.65 5.83
N ALA A 346 -19.59 -26.81 6.13
CA ALA A 346 -19.35 -25.42 6.53
C ALA A 346 -18.77 -25.32 7.96
N GLU A 347 -19.25 -26.14 8.89
CA GLU A 347 -18.69 -26.28 10.24
C GLU A 347 -17.24 -26.79 10.19
N LEU A 348 -16.97 -27.77 9.32
CA LEU A 348 -15.62 -28.26 9.08
C LEU A 348 -14.72 -27.14 8.52
N LEU A 349 -15.22 -26.31 7.60
CA LEU A 349 -14.48 -25.17 7.08
C LEU A 349 -14.10 -24.17 8.20
N VAL A 350 -15.04 -23.86 9.10
CA VAL A 350 -14.76 -23.00 10.27
C VAL A 350 -13.66 -23.62 11.15
N SER A 351 -13.79 -24.91 11.49
CA SER A 351 -12.80 -25.64 12.30
C SER A 351 -11.41 -25.63 11.65
N LEU A 352 -11.31 -25.81 10.33
CA LEU A 352 -10.05 -25.76 9.61
C LEU A 352 -9.41 -24.37 9.65
N TYR A 353 -10.20 -23.30 9.56
CA TYR A 353 -9.67 -21.93 9.71
C TYR A 353 -9.10 -21.68 11.11
N GLU A 354 -9.74 -22.20 12.16
CA GLU A 354 -9.24 -22.11 13.53
C GLU A 354 -7.94 -22.90 13.72
N GLN A 355 -7.91 -24.14 13.27
CA GLN A 355 -6.71 -25.01 13.33
C GLN A 355 -5.53 -24.41 12.57
N GLU A 356 -5.81 -23.79 11.41
CA GLU A 356 -4.80 -23.09 10.64
C GLU A 356 -4.47 -21.70 11.17
N ARG A 357 -5.13 -21.20 12.23
CA ARG A 357 -4.92 -19.87 12.81
C ARG A 357 -5.16 -18.73 11.80
N LEU A 358 -6.15 -18.90 10.93
CA LEU A 358 -6.56 -17.92 9.92
C LEU A 358 -7.47 -16.83 10.51
N TYR A 359 -7.14 -16.33 11.71
CA TYR A 359 -8.01 -15.44 12.49
C TYR A 359 -8.44 -14.20 11.70
N GLY A 360 -7.54 -13.60 10.91
CA GLY A 360 -7.85 -12.45 10.06
C GLY A 360 -8.79 -12.70 8.88
N TRP A 361 -9.16 -13.96 8.63
CA TRP A 361 -10.05 -14.41 7.56
C TRP A 361 -11.23 -15.24 8.09
N MET A 362 -11.41 -15.37 9.41
CA MET A 362 -12.52 -16.13 10.00
C MET A 362 -13.90 -15.66 9.53
N GLY A 363 -14.05 -14.36 9.25
CA GLY A 363 -15.27 -13.80 8.68
C GLY A 363 -15.73 -14.49 7.39
N ASP A 364 -14.78 -14.92 6.53
CA ASP A 364 -15.09 -15.63 5.29
C ASP A 364 -15.74 -17.00 5.57
N ALA A 365 -15.22 -17.74 6.56
CA ALA A 365 -15.77 -19.05 6.95
C ALA A 365 -17.12 -18.91 7.65
N TYR A 366 -17.26 -17.90 8.53
CA TYR A 366 -18.53 -17.61 9.20
C TYR A 366 -19.62 -17.16 8.22
N GLU A 367 -19.29 -16.38 7.19
CA GLU A 367 -20.23 -15.99 6.14
C GLU A 367 -20.80 -17.23 5.43
N ILE A 368 -19.92 -18.15 5.01
CA ILE A 368 -20.33 -19.41 4.37
C ILE A 368 -21.23 -20.22 5.31
N ALA A 369 -20.82 -20.40 6.57
CA ALA A 369 -21.63 -21.15 7.55
C ALA A 369 -23.00 -20.50 7.78
N ALA A 370 -23.08 -19.17 7.87
CA ALA A 370 -24.33 -18.45 8.02
C ALA A 370 -25.27 -18.68 6.83
N LEU A 371 -24.74 -18.59 5.62
CA LEU A 371 -25.50 -18.79 4.39
C LEU A 371 -26.02 -20.23 4.28
N VAL A 372 -25.16 -21.23 4.51
CA VAL A 372 -25.51 -22.66 4.41
C VAL A 372 -26.51 -23.08 5.49
N TRP A 373 -26.35 -22.64 6.75
CA TRP A 373 -27.37 -22.91 7.77
C TRP A 373 -28.72 -22.26 7.45
N ASN A 374 -28.70 -21.13 6.72
CA ASN A 374 -29.94 -20.49 6.29
C ASN A 374 -30.63 -21.22 5.12
N THR A 375 -29.89 -21.94 4.27
CA THR A 375 -30.51 -22.75 3.21
C THR A 375 -31.40 -23.83 3.82
N VAL A 376 -30.92 -24.52 4.85
CA VAL A 376 -31.69 -25.53 5.60
C VAL A 376 -32.65 -24.93 6.65
N ARG A 377 -32.83 -23.60 6.66
CA ARG A 377 -33.76 -22.86 7.54
C ARG A 377 -33.51 -23.02 9.05
N GLU A 378 -32.28 -23.34 9.44
CA GLU A 378 -31.83 -23.41 10.84
C GLU A 378 -31.45 -22.02 11.36
N GLU A 379 -32.46 -21.22 11.69
CA GLU A 379 -32.32 -19.78 11.98
C GLU A 379 -31.31 -19.45 13.08
N TRP A 380 -31.27 -20.24 14.16
CA TRP A 380 -30.38 -19.94 15.29
C TRP A 380 -28.91 -20.02 14.88
N LYS A 381 -28.53 -21.07 14.14
CA LYS A 381 -27.16 -21.24 13.64
C LYS A 381 -26.83 -20.20 12.57
N ALA A 382 -27.76 -19.95 11.66
CA ALA A 382 -27.61 -18.92 10.63
C ALA A 382 -27.34 -17.54 11.25
N LYS A 383 -28.14 -17.14 12.25
CA LYS A 383 -27.94 -15.86 12.98
C LYS A 383 -26.64 -15.84 13.78
N ARG A 384 -26.29 -16.93 14.47
CA ARG A 384 -25.03 -17.04 15.23
C ARG A 384 -23.83 -16.75 14.32
N TYR A 385 -23.74 -17.44 13.19
CA TYR A 385 -22.63 -17.26 12.26
C TYR A 385 -22.66 -15.91 11.56
N ALA A 386 -23.84 -15.39 11.21
CA ALA A 386 -23.96 -14.06 10.65
C ALA A 386 -23.46 -12.97 11.61
N ALA A 387 -23.77 -13.08 12.91
CA ALA A 387 -23.26 -12.16 13.92
C ALA A 387 -21.73 -12.19 14.02
N LEU A 388 -21.12 -13.39 14.01
CA LEU A 388 -19.66 -13.56 13.98
C LEU A 388 -19.04 -12.98 12.71
N ALA A 389 -19.65 -13.23 11.53
CA ALA A 389 -19.19 -12.68 10.27
C ALA A 389 -19.22 -11.14 10.27
N VAL A 390 -20.31 -10.53 10.75
CA VAL A 390 -20.44 -9.06 10.86
C VAL A 390 -19.34 -8.47 11.75
N GLN A 391 -19.02 -9.12 12.88
CA GLN A 391 -17.94 -8.68 13.77
C GLN A 391 -16.61 -8.62 13.01
N PHE A 392 -16.23 -9.67 12.27
CA PHE A 392 -14.97 -9.71 11.53
C PHE A 392 -14.96 -8.83 10.26
N HIS A 393 -16.10 -8.63 9.60
CA HIS A 393 -16.21 -7.76 8.43
C HIS A 393 -16.00 -6.28 8.78
N SER A 394 -16.33 -5.87 10.02
CA SER A 394 -16.16 -4.49 10.48
C SER A 394 -14.70 -3.99 10.39
N PHE A 395 -13.71 -4.89 10.45
CA PHE A 395 -12.28 -4.54 10.41
C PHE A 395 -11.47 -5.25 9.30
N THR A 396 -12.13 -5.91 8.34
CA THR A 396 -11.47 -6.55 7.18
C THR A 396 -11.81 -5.84 5.87
N ASN A 397 -10.98 -6.06 4.85
CA ASN A 397 -10.95 -5.29 3.60
C ASN A 397 -12.08 -5.61 2.59
N ARG A 398 -13.24 -6.12 3.06
CA ARG A 398 -14.42 -6.36 2.21
C ARG A 398 -15.19 -5.04 2.03
N LYS A 399 -15.50 -4.67 0.78
CA LYS A 399 -16.28 -3.47 0.40
C LYS A 399 -17.72 -3.89 0.06
N GLY A 400 -18.70 -3.10 0.52
CA GLY A 400 -20.01 -2.97 -0.13
C GLY A 400 -21.01 -4.09 0.18
N LYS A 401 -21.95 -4.31 -0.76
CA LYS A 401 -23.23 -5.07 -0.69
C LYS A 401 -23.27 -6.35 0.19
N ARG A 402 -22.13 -7.01 0.44
CA ARG A 402 -22.00 -8.20 1.32
C ARG A 402 -21.91 -7.89 2.82
N ASP A 403 -21.42 -6.73 3.24
CA ASP A 403 -21.44 -6.33 4.67
C ASP A 403 -22.90 -6.18 5.15
N ASN A 404 -23.76 -5.65 4.27
CA ASN A 404 -25.21 -5.57 4.49
C ASN A 404 -25.91 -6.92 4.34
N ASP A 405 -25.28 -7.90 3.69
CA ASP A 405 -25.87 -9.22 3.44
C ASP A 405 -25.98 -10.00 4.74
N MET A 406 -24.86 -10.17 5.45
CA MET A 406 -24.86 -10.84 6.77
C MET A 406 -25.65 -10.06 7.81
N ALA A 407 -25.63 -8.72 7.78
CA ALA A 407 -26.50 -7.91 8.64
C ALA A 407 -27.99 -8.10 8.29
N GLY A 408 -28.33 -8.26 7.01
CA GLY A 408 -29.67 -8.57 6.53
C GLY A 408 -30.14 -9.96 6.96
N LEU A 409 -29.28 -10.97 6.82
CA LEU A 409 -29.50 -12.34 7.30
C LEU A 409 -29.73 -12.33 8.82
N LEU A 410 -28.88 -11.65 9.57
CA LEU A 410 -29.00 -11.54 11.03
C LEU A 410 -30.35 -10.93 11.44
N LYS A 411 -30.82 -9.91 10.70
CA LYS A 411 -32.11 -9.24 10.97
C LYS A 411 -33.29 -10.15 10.62
N ASN A 412 -33.32 -10.71 9.42
CA ASN A 412 -34.47 -11.49 8.90
C ASN A 412 -34.00 -12.69 8.04
N PRO A 413 -33.63 -13.84 8.65
CA PRO A 413 -33.10 -14.98 7.89
C PRO A 413 -34.09 -15.55 6.87
N LYS A 414 -35.39 -15.58 7.21
CA LYS A 414 -36.47 -16.08 6.34
C LYS A 414 -36.69 -15.28 5.05
N LEU A 415 -36.27 -14.02 5.03
CA LEU A 415 -36.39 -13.13 3.86
C LEU A 415 -35.04 -12.94 3.16
N HIS A 416 -33.98 -13.55 3.70
CA HIS A 416 -32.67 -13.48 3.10
C HIS A 416 -32.63 -14.39 1.88
N TRP A 417 -31.97 -13.96 0.80
CA TRP A 417 -31.95 -14.70 -0.46
C TRP A 417 -31.51 -16.16 -0.31
N SER A 418 -30.63 -16.46 0.65
CA SER A 418 -30.16 -17.83 0.89
C SER A 418 -31.21 -18.79 1.44
N SER A 419 -32.33 -18.33 2.00
CA SER A 419 -33.42 -19.23 2.43
C SER A 419 -34.24 -19.81 1.27
N TYR A 420 -34.02 -19.30 0.06
CA TYR A 420 -34.72 -19.73 -1.16
C TYR A 420 -33.85 -20.63 -2.06
N ILE A 421 -32.65 -21.00 -1.61
CA ILE A 421 -31.72 -21.85 -2.38
C ILE A 421 -32.15 -23.32 -2.35
N THR A 422 -32.88 -23.76 -1.33
CA THR A 422 -33.42 -25.13 -1.30
C THR A 422 -34.34 -25.34 -2.49
N GLY A 423 -34.04 -26.38 -3.29
CA GLY A 423 -34.89 -26.86 -4.36
C GLY A 423 -36.18 -27.48 -3.86
N ASP A 424 -37.08 -26.65 -3.33
CA ASP A 424 -38.51 -26.90 -3.33
C ASP A 424 -39.15 -25.80 -4.18
N GLY A 425 -39.78 -26.22 -5.28
CA GLY A 425 -40.46 -25.35 -6.24
C GLY A 425 -41.75 -24.72 -5.73
#